data_AF-A0A2A3XBK9-F1
#
_entry.id   AF-A0A2A3XBK9-F1
#
_cell.length_a   1.000
_cell.length_b   1.000
_cell.length_c   1.000
_cell.angle_alpha   90.00
_cell.angle_beta   90.00
_cell.angle_gamma   90.00
#
_symmetry.space_group_name_H-M   'P 1'
#
loop_
_entity.id
_entity.type
_entity.pdbx_description
1 polymer ?
#
loop_
_entity_poly.entity_id
_entity_poly.type
_entity_poly.pdbx_seq_one_letter_code
_entity_poly.pdbx_strand_id
1 'polypeptide(L)'
;MAELAEGQHLQRALTALQAAYPELDTLAALVLLALDASPPSEKGVSSALLARHLDIEHALIRRACATLEEAGWVHTQPAGGASSALRVVLIKPLLAMG
;
A
#
# COMPACT_ATOMS: atom_id res chain seq x y z
N MET A 1 19.90 -14.38 -8.12
CA MET A 1 20.50 -13.05 -7.85
C MET A 1 19.49 -11.91 -7.99
N ALA A 2 18.52 -11.97 -8.92
CA ALA A 2 17.50 -10.92 -9.10
C ALA A 2 16.59 -10.74 -7.85
N GLU A 3 16.10 -11.83 -7.25
CA GLU A 3 15.25 -11.76 -6.03
C GLU A 3 15.93 -11.06 -4.85
N LEU A 4 17.25 -11.22 -4.69
CA LEU A 4 18.01 -10.55 -3.63
C LEU A 4 18.10 -9.04 -3.89
N ALA A 5 18.25 -8.63 -5.15
CA ALA A 5 18.28 -7.22 -5.53
C ALA A 5 16.90 -6.56 -5.35
N GLU A 6 15.82 -7.29 -5.63
CA GLU A 6 14.44 -6.83 -5.47
C GLU A 6 14.08 -6.65 -3.99
N GLY A 7 14.44 -7.62 -3.14
CA GLY A 7 14.29 -7.49 -1.69
C GLY A 7 15.09 -6.33 -1.09
N GLN A 8 16.32 -6.11 -1.56
CA GLN A 8 17.13 -4.95 -1.16
C GLN A 8 16.57 -3.61 -1.64
N HIS A 9 15.93 -3.58 -2.82
CA HIS A 9 15.26 -2.38 -3.31
C HIS A 9 14.03 -2.06 -2.46
N LEU A 10 13.18 -3.06 -2.18
CA LEU A 10 12.03 -2.92 -1.29
C LEU A 10 12.43 -2.41 0.09
N GLN A 11 13.47 -3.00 0.70
CA GLN A 11 13.90 -2.61 2.04
C GLN A 11 14.45 -1.18 2.08
N ARG A 12 15.15 -0.73 1.04
CA ARG A 12 15.59 0.66 0.91
C ARG A 12 14.42 1.61 0.75
N ALA A 13 13.46 1.28 -0.11
CA ALA A 13 12.25 2.09 -0.31
C ALA A 13 11.43 2.21 0.98
N LEU A 14 11.27 1.09 1.71
CA LEU A 14 10.59 1.07 3.00
C LEU A 14 11.30 1.95 4.03
N THR A 15 12.62 1.82 4.13
CA THR A 15 13.42 2.62 5.07
C THR A 15 13.34 4.11 4.73
N ALA A 16 13.42 4.47 3.45
CA ALA A 16 13.28 5.85 3.00
C ALA A 16 11.88 6.42 3.30
N LEU A 17 10.84 5.63 3.06
CA LEU A 17 9.45 6.03 3.32
C LEU A 17 9.19 6.22 4.82
N GLN A 18 9.67 5.30 5.66
CA GLN A 18 9.54 5.42 7.12
C GLN A 18 10.39 6.56 7.70
N ALA A 19 11.52 6.89 7.08
CA ALA A 19 12.32 8.06 7.48
C ALA A 19 11.63 9.38 7.09
N ALA A 20 10.94 9.43 5.95
CA ALA A 20 10.20 10.60 5.50
C ALA A 20 8.87 10.80 6.24
N TYR A 21 8.22 9.69 6.65
CA TYR A 21 6.90 9.69 7.28
C TYR A 21 6.90 8.73 8.49
N PRO A 22 7.49 9.15 9.63
CA PRO A 22 7.62 8.31 10.83
C PRO A 22 6.27 7.97 11.48
N GLU A 23 5.20 8.67 11.12
CA GLU A 23 3.83 8.36 11.53
C GLU A 23 3.25 7.12 10.84
N LEU A 24 3.84 6.69 9.72
CA LEU A 24 3.42 5.48 9.01
C LEU A 24 4.02 4.25 9.67
N ASP A 25 3.15 3.35 10.12
CA ASP A 25 3.60 2.04 10.57
C ASP A 25 4.16 1.21 9.39
N THR A 26 4.95 0.18 9.71
CA THR A 26 5.61 -0.67 8.71
C THR A 26 4.63 -1.29 7.72
N LEU A 27 3.44 -1.69 8.16
CA LEU A 27 2.45 -2.31 7.28
C LEU A 27 1.81 -1.27 6.35
N ALA A 28 1.47 -0.09 6.87
CA ALA A 28 0.98 1.03 6.06
C ALA A 28 2.00 1.42 4.98
N ALA A 29 3.28 1.52 5.34
CA ALA A 29 4.35 1.81 4.41
C ALA A 29 4.51 0.71 3.33
N LEU A 30 4.44 -0.57 3.70
CA LEU A 30 4.46 -1.69 2.76
C LEU A 30 3.27 -1.68 1.80
N VAL A 31 2.07 -1.37 2.30
CA VAL A 31 0.85 -1.25 1.48
C VAL A 31 1.00 -0.12 0.46
N LEU A 32 1.57 1.02 0.84
CA LEU A 32 1.84 2.12 -0.09
C LEU A 32 2.83 1.73 -1.19
N LEU A 33 3.92 1.06 -0.84
CA LEU A 33 4.88 0.59 -1.84
C LEU A 33 4.25 -0.43 -2.80
N ALA A 34 3.40 -1.32 -2.31
CA ALA A 34 2.66 -2.27 -3.15
C ALA A 34 1.65 -1.57 -4.09
N LEU A 35 1.03 -0.49 -3.62
CA LEU A 35 0.14 0.34 -4.43
C LEU A 35 0.90 1.10 -5.53
N ASP A 36 2.07 1.64 -5.22
CA ASP A 36 2.93 2.39 -6.15
C ASP A 36 3.56 1.46 -7.22
N ALA A 37 3.92 0.25 -6.83
CA ALA A 37 4.40 -0.79 -7.76
C ALA A 37 3.27 -1.39 -8.62
N SER A 38 2.01 -1.21 -8.23
CA SER A 38 0.87 -1.69 -9.01
C SER A 38 0.62 -0.78 -10.21
N PRO A 39 0.21 -1.33 -11.37
CA PRO A 39 -0.08 -0.51 -12.53
C PRO A 39 -1.19 0.50 -12.21
N PRO A 40 -1.05 1.76 -12.66
CA PRO A 40 -2.04 2.80 -12.39
C PRO A 40 -3.39 2.36 -12.93
N SER A 41 -4.39 2.31 -12.04
CA SER A 41 -5.74 1.93 -12.39
C SER A 41 -6.70 2.98 -11.82
N GLU A 42 -7.56 3.53 -12.67
CA GLU A 42 -8.62 4.47 -12.26
C GLU A 42 -9.57 3.85 -11.22
N LYS A 43 -9.65 2.51 -11.16
CA LYS A 43 -10.52 1.78 -10.22
C LYS A 43 -9.82 1.44 -8.89
N GLY A 44 -8.53 1.73 -8.76
CA GLY A 44 -7.73 1.35 -7.61
C GLY A 44 -7.47 -0.15 -7.47
N VAL A 45 -6.58 -0.50 -6.55
CA VAL A 45 -6.20 -1.88 -6.25
C VAL A 45 -7.14 -2.46 -5.19
N SER A 46 -7.52 -3.73 -5.34
CA SER A 46 -8.34 -4.41 -4.33
C SER A 46 -7.52 -4.72 -3.08
N SER A 47 -8.05 -4.45 -1.88
CA SER A 47 -7.40 -4.82 -0.62
C SER A 47 -7.23 -6.33 -0.45
N ALA A 48 -8.10 -7.14 -1.06
CA ALA A 48 -7.94 -8.59 -1.12
C ALA A 48 -6.79 -9.01 -2.05
N LEU A 49 -6.51 -8.24 -3.11
CA LEU A 49 -5.36 -8.48 -3.98
C LEU A 49 -4.07 -8.12 -3.25
N LEU A 50 -4.04 -6.99 -2.56
CA LEU A 50 -2.90 -6.58 -1.72
C LEU A 50 -2.57 -7.63 -0.65
N ALA A 51 -3.59 -8.15 0.05
CA ALA A 51 -3.43 -9.23 1.02
C ALA A 51 -2.77 -10.47 0.43
N ARG A 52 -3.22 -10.90 -0.75
CA ARG A 52 -2.65 -12.07 -1.45
C ARG A 52 -1.25 -11.81 -1.99
N HIS A 53 -0.96 -10.60 -2.43
CA HIS A 53 0.35 -10.24 -2.97
C HIS A 53 1.41 -10.12 -1.87
N LEU A 54 1.05 -9.56 -0.73
CA LEU A 54 1.95 -9.38 0.41
C LEU A 54 2.01 -10.62 1.32
N ASP A 55 1.15 -11.61 1.10
CA ASP A 55 0.94 -12.77 1.98
C ASP A 55 0.60 -12.35 3.43
N ILE A 56 -0.30 -11.38 3.55
CA ILE A 56 -0.74 -10.78 4.83
C ILE A 56 -2.25 -10.90 4.98
N GLU A 57 -2.70 -11.16 6.20
CA GLU A 57 -4.12 -11.22 6.57
C GLU A 57 -4.90 -9.99 6.08
N HIS A 58 -6.06 -10.24 5.47
CA HIS A 58 -6.90 -9.19 4.88
C HIS A 58 -7.36 -8.15 5.91
N ALA A 59 -7.60 -8.57 7.15
CA ALA A 59 -7.96 -7.66 8.25
C ALA A 59 -6.84 -6.65 8.56
N LEU A 60 -5.57 -7.07 8.51
CA LEU A 60 -4.42 -6.20 8.73
C LEU A 60 -4.25 -5.21 7.57
N ILE A 61 -4.39 -5.69 6.33
CA ILE A 61 -4.37 -4.81 5.15
C ILE A 61 -5.50 -3.78 5.22
N ARG A 62 -6.71 -4.19 5.59
CA ARG A 62 -7.85 -3.28 5.70
C ARG A 62 -7.61 -2.20 6.76
N ARG A 63 -7.02 -2.57 7.90
CA ARG A 63 -6.62 -1.61 8.94
C ARG A 63 -5.55 -0.64 8.41
N ALA A 64 -4.51 -1.14 7.75
CA ALA A 64 -3.48 -0.30 7.16
C ALA A 64 -4.06 0.67 6.12
N CYS A 65 -4.98 0.22 5.26
CA CYS A 65 -5.69 1.10 4.33
C CYS A 65 -6.49 2.19 5.03
N ALA A 66 -7.13 1.89 6.17
CA ALA A 66 -7.85 2.89 6.96
C ALA A 66 -6.88 3.93 7.55
N THR A 67 -5.75 3.50 8.13
CA THR A 67 -4.72 4.42 8.62
C THR A 67 -4.14 5.29 7.50
N LEU A 68 -3.91 4.72 6.32
CA LEU A 68 -3.45 5.47 5.16
C LEU A 68 -4.49 6.48 4.64
N GLU A 69 -5.77 6.14 4.71
CA GLU A 69 -6.85 7.06 4.33
C GLU A 69 -6.99 8.20 5.33
N GLU A 70 -6.93 7.91 6.64
CA GLU A 70 -6.91 8.92 7.70
C GLU A 70 -5.72 9.88 7.56
N ALA A 71 -4.56 9.36 7.16
CA ALA A 71 -3.36 10.14 6.89
C ALA A 71 -3.34 10.80 5.48
N GLY A 72 -4.41 10.65 4.69
CA GLY A 72 -4.57 11.33 3.40
C GLY A 72 -3.67 10.81 2.27
N TRP A 73 -3.21 9.56 2.36
CA TRP A 73 -2.38 8.93 1.33
C TRP A 73 -3.16 8.21 0.25
N VAL A 74 -4.28 7.59 0.66
CA VAL A 74 -5.15 6.81 -0.20
C VAL A 74 -6.59 7.24 -0.01
N HIS A 75 -7.43 6.93 -1.01
CA HIS A 75 -8.87 6.93 -0.85
C HIS A 75 -9.36 5.49 -0.94
N THR A 76 -10.26 5.09 -0.02
CA THR A 76 -10.86 3.76 -0.05
C THR A 76 -12.34 3.82 -0.41
N GLN A 77 -12.77 2.86 -1.22
CA GLN A 77 -14.17 2.69 -1.58
C GLN A 77 -14.56 1.21 -1.45
N PRO A 78 -15.81 0.87 -1.10
CA PRO A 78 -16.25 -0.52 -1.14
C PRO A 78 -16.09 -1.11 -2.55
N ALA A 79 -15.56 -2.33 -2.67
CA ALA A 79 -15.39 -2.97 -3.98
C ALA A 79 -16.72 -3.40 -4.65
N GLY A 80 -17.84 -3.31 -3.92
CA GLY A 80 -19.19 -3.67 -4.38
C GLY A 80 -19.58 -5.11 -4.03
N GLY A 81 -20.90 -5.36 -3.92
CA GLY A 81 -21.48 -6.66 -3.58
C GLY A 81 -21.38 -7.03 -2.09
N ALA A 82 -21.43 -8.32 -1.77
CA ALA A 82 -21.31 -8.86 -0.40
C ALA A 82 -19.85 -8.98 0.10
N SER A 83 -18.88 -8.38 -0.62
CA SER A 83 -17.46 -8.52 -0.32
C SER A 83 -16.99 -7.46 0.69
N SER A 84 -16.15 -7.88 1.64
CA SER A 84 -15.47 -6.98 2.60
C SER A 84 -14.27 -6.22 1.99
N ALA A 85 -13.95 -6.49 0.72
CA ALA A 85 -12.83 -5.87 0.03
C ALA A 85 -13.07 -4.39 -0.27
N LEU A 86 -11.98 -3.63 -0.24
CA LEU A 86 -11.95 -2.21 -0.57
C LEU A 86 -11.19 -2.03 -1.89
N ARG A 87 -11.61 -1.05 -2.69
CA ARG A 87 -10.79 -0.42 -3.72
C ARG A 87 -9.96 0.66 -3.07
N VAL A 88 -8.66 0.61 -3.27
CA VAL A 88 -7.70 1.53 -2.69
C VAL A 88 -7.04 2.29 -3.83
N VAL A 89 -7.23 3.60 -3.85
CA VAL A 89 -6.69 4.51 -4.87
C VAL A 89 -5.63 5.38 -4.22
N LEU A 90 -4.42 5.38 -4.77
CA LEU A 90 -3.36 6.27 -4.32
C LEU A 90 -3.72 7.71 -4.73
N ILE A 91 -3.77 8.63 -3.77
CA ILE A 91 -4.09 10.05 -4.03
C ILE A 91 -2.86 10.95 -3.91
N LYS A 92 -1.85 10.51 -3.16
CA LYS A 92 -0.58 11.24 -3.01
C LYS A 92 0.53 10.49 -3.74
N PRO A 93 1.23 11.11 -4.70
CA PRO A 93 2.37 10.48 -5.34
C PRO A 93 3.51 10.32 -4.32
N LEU A 94 4.15 9.14 -4.32
CA LEU A 94 5.37 8.91 -3.53
C LEU A 94 6.56 9.75 -4.05
N LEU A 95 6.43 10.37 -5.23
CA LEU A 95 7.42 11.20 -5.92
C LEU A 95 7.70 12.57 -5.28
N ALA A 96 7.08 12.92 -4.14
CA ALA A 96 7.51 14.08 -3.34
C ALA A 96 8.82 13.80 -2.54
N MET A 97 9.49 12.69 -2.83
CA MET A 97 10.76 12.25 -2.22
C MET A 97 11.97 12.54 -3.15
N GLY A 98 11.97 13.71 -3.81
CA GLY A 98 13.07 14.23 -4.63
C GLY A 98 13.70 15.45 -4.00
#